data_AF-A0A8H8JFB1-F1
#
_entry.id   AF-A0A8H8JFB1-F1
#
_cell.length_a   1.000
_cell.length_b   1.000
_cell.length_c   1.000
_cell.angle_alpha   90.00
_cell.angle_beta   90.00
_cell.angle_gamma   90.00
#
_symmetry.space_group_name_H-M   'P 1'
#
loop_
_entity.id
_entity.type
_entity.pdbx_description
1 polymer ?
#
loop_
_entity_poly.entity_id
_entity_poly.type
_entity_poly.pdbx_seq_one_letter_code
_entity_poly.pdbx_strand_id
1 'polypeptide(L)'
;MSEDEQYTNRSSGTHIYLCEYIKVQLSGSPPLVTMSNKLELPWADCPSDTEAVRSGNLTGSLRGLPFKLKQLLPWPRRIVPPFPYELYVAIISLYIDAVINVFHVRQYRLGHDISTQSHALVQVMLASSPFGDLVCHEWNKYWPVLIPKRWLLARPIVYFEIPFALAIDLSPFTRLRFVSLPFNEAFEYRDNTWRILPFIAILPPGLQEIEFLWCHNLETELIALVKVLCPTVTTIRIVPCGLFNNPSCLWWSGHQETTDHAHYMRGHELVDAENYARTISLSLPGLSCLERLHLGVYFAPFEAVVTHRSDHVEHHAVEDSTEWFDGTSIQNNAHFNAIWNAKYPNLPPPNTEIPRLADQKLWMSSCPRCVEEWSTKTEQAERLVASFLAIKCWSLKNVSFCSFVADKRTDPSEWEVCRAKIVRPPSAPIETHTTPSEYPEGTLVYVRTKRPGTPCAEGRYLIFRWSGTDWDCVSEE
;
A
#
# COMPACT_ATOMS: atom_id res chain seq x y z
N MET A 1 37.51 26.96 -0.39
CA MET A 1 36.79 26.51 -1.60
C MET A 1 35.45 26.00 -1.13
N SER A 2 34.37 26.60 -1.61
CA SER A 2 33.01 26.54 -1.06
C SER A 2 32.26 25.25 -1.42
N GLU A 3 31.28 24.90 -0.58
CA GLU A 3 30.41 23.71 -0.64
C GLU A 3 29.34 23.74 -1.76
N ASP A 4 29.43 24.66 -2.73
CA ASP A 4 28.38 24.87 -3.75
C ASP A 4 28.52 24.01 -5.04
N GLU A 5 29.59 23.21 -5.19
CA GLU A 5 29.84 22.47 -6.44
C GLU A 5 29.35 21.00 -6.48
N GLN A 6 28.70 20.50 -5.43
CA GLN A 6 28.23 19.10 -5.41
C GLN A 6 26.82 18.86 -5.99
N TYR A 7 26.03 19.89 -6.25
CA TYR A 7 24.63 19.72 -6.71
C TYR A 7 24.46 19.56 -8.24
N THR A 8 25.45 19.96 -9.06
CA THR A 8 25.33 19.93 -10.53
C THR A 8 25.75 18.60 -11.19
N ASN A 9 26.32 17.66 -10.42
CA ASN A 9 26.92 16.44 -10.97
C ASN A 9 25.97 15.24 -11.10
N ARG A 10 24.74 15.30 -10.56
CA ARG A 10 23.76 14.18 -10.65
C ARG A 10 22.87 14.23 -11.89
N SER A 11 22.62 15.40 -12.49
CA SER A 11 21.68 15.55 -13.61
C SER A 11 22.17 14.95 -14.93
N SER A 12 23.47 15.03 -15.21
CA SER A 12 24.04 14.60 -16.51
C SER A 12 24.03 13.08 -16.73
N GLY A 13 24.15 12.28 -15.66
CA GLY A 13 24.10 10.80 -15.76
C GLY A 13 22.70 10.28 -16.08
N THR A 14 21.69 10.98 -15.57
CA THR A 14 20.27 10.63 -15.70
C THR A 14 19.73 10.79 -17.12
N HIS A 15 20.19 11.82 -17.84
CA HIS A 15 19.75 12.09 -19.22
C HIS A 15 20.21 11.01 -20.22
N ILE A 16 21.41 10.45 -20.03
CA ILE A 16 21.98 9.42 -20.90
C ILE A 16 21.20 8.11 -20.75
N TYR A 17 20.82 7.76 -19.51
CA TYR A 17 20.02 6.56 -19.23
C TYR A 17 18.63 6.63 -19.88
N LEU A 18 17.94 7.77 -19.82
CA LEU A 18 16.61 7.94 -20.40
C LEU A 18 16.64 7.80 -21.94
N CYS A 19 17.61 8.43 -22.60
CA CYS A 19 17.71 8.39 -24.08
C CYS A 19 18.04 6.99 -24.61
N GLU A 20 18.97 6.27 -23.95
CA GLU A 20 19.33 4.89 -24.35
C GLU A 20 18.23 3.89 -24.00
N TYR A 21 17.55 4.05 -22.86
CA TYR A 21 16.42 3.18 -22.47
C TYR A 21 15.22 3.32 -23.40
N ILE A 22 14.84 4.55 -23.78
CA ILE A 22 13.76 4.82 -24.76
C ILE A 22 14.13 4.22 -26.12
N LYS A 23 15.39 4.33 -26.55
CA LYS A 23 15.89 3.71 -27.79
C LYS A 23 15.72 2.20 -27.80
N VAL A 24 16.06 1.53 -26.69
CA VAL A 24 15.95 0.07 -26.55
C VAL A 24 14.49 -0.37 -26.60
N GLN A 25 13.57 0.31 -25.90
CA GLN A 25 12.15 -0.06 -25.89
C GLN A 25 11.45 0.19 -27.24
N LEU A 26 11.75 1.29 -27.92
CA LEU A 26 11.22 1.58 -29.26
C LEU A 26 11.77 0.63 -30.34
N SER A 27 12.94 0.04 -30.13
CA SER A 27 13.55 -0.92 -31.05
C SER A 27 13.03 -2.37 -30.88
N GLY A 28 12.38 -2.68 -29.76
CA GLY A 28 11.84 -4.02 -29.45
C GLY A 28 10.35 -4.20 -29.75
N SER A 29 9.64 -3.15 -30.17
CA SER A 29 8.20 -3.18 -30.46
C SER A 29 7.93 -3.49 -31.95
N PRO A 30 6.86 -4.21 -32.32
CA PRO A 30 6.50 -4.44 -33.72
C PRO A 30 6.20 -3.10 -34.44
N PRO A 31 6.44 -3.00 -35.75
CA PRO A 31 6.40 -1.72 -36.44
C PRO A 31 4.97 -1.14 -36.44
N LEU A 32 4.80 -0.02 -35.74
CA LEU A 32 3.62 0.82 -35.86
C LEU A 32 3.55 1.39 -37.29
N VAL A 33 2.36 1.30 -37.86
CA VAL A 33 1.98 1.81 -39.17
C VAL A 33 2.48 3.24 -39.36
N THR A 34 3.20 3.46 -40.46
CA THR A 34 3.74 4.73 -40.91
C THR A 34 2.66 5.81 -40.99
N MET A 35 2.66 6.75 -40.03
CA MET A 35 2.12 8.10 -40.27
C MET A 35 3.26 9.02 -40.67
N SER A 36 3.40 9.23 -41.98
CA SER A 36 4.23 10.27 -42.54
C SER A 36 3.60 11.63 -42.25
N ASN A 37 4.18 12.41 -41.35
CA ASN A 37 4.15 13.85 -41.43
C ASN A 37 5.53 14.38 -41.02
N LYS A 38 6.19 15.01 -42.00
CA LYS A 38 7.55 15.52 -41.93
C LYS A 38 7.67 16.59 -40.85
N LEU A 39 8.45 16.31 -39.80
CA LEU A 39 9.16 17.34 -39.05
C LEU A 39 10.57 17.43 -39.64
N GLU A 40 10.85 18.48 -40.42
CA GLU A 40 12.21 18.80 -40.84
C GLU A 40 12.91 19.54 -39.70
N LEU A 41 13.89 18.89 -39.06
CA LEU A 41 14.82 19.52 -38.12
C LEU A 41 16.07 19.98 -38.87
N PRO A 42 16.58 21.21 -38.64
CA PRO A 42 17.79 21.68 -39.30
C PRO A 42 19.01 21.14 -38.54
N TRP A 43 19.70 20.16 -39.12
CA TRP A 43 21.05 19.78 -38.69
C TRP A 43 22.04 20.47 -39.64
N ALA A 44 22.73 21.49 -39.13
CA ALA A 44 23.89 22.08 -39.78
C ALA A 44 25.15 21.31 -39.37
N ASP A 45 25.86 20.82 -40.39
CA ASP A 45 27.29 20.52 -40.51
C ASP A 45 28.09 20.06 -39.28
N CYS A 46 28.47 18.78 -39.30
CA CYS A 46 29.61 18.26 -38.54
C CYS A 46 30.55 17.54 -39.52
N PRO A 47 31.85 17.89 -39.61
CA PRO A 47 32.75 17.32 -40.59
C PRO A 47 33.14 15.88 -40.26
N SER A 48 33.18 15.05 -41.29
CA SER A 48 33.57 13.65 -41.28
C SER A 48 35.10 13.51 -41.27
N ASP A 49 35.67 12.98 -40.19
CA ASP A 49 37.02 12.40 -40.21
C ASP A 49 36.91 10.88 -40.29
N THR A 50 37.07 10.39 -41.53
CA THR A 50 37.32 8.98 -41.86
C THR A 50 38.76 8.82 -42.32
N GLU A 51 39.61 8.25 -41.47
CA GLU A 51 40.86 7.52 -41.78
C GLU A 51 41.50 7.20 -40.40
N ALA A 52 41.94 6.02 -40.02
CA ALA A 52 42.45 4.87 -40.73
C ALA A 52 42.37 3.65 -39.79
N VAL A 53 42.06 2.46 -40.32
CA VAL A 53 42.75 1.19 -40.00
C VAL A 53 42.35 0.19 -41.09
N ARG A 54 43.28 -0.10 -42.00
CA ARG A 54 43.25 -1.29 -42.85
C ARG A 54 44.44 -2.17 -42.52
N SER A 55 44.17 -3.46 -42.54
CA SER A 55 45.07 -4.62 -42.71
C SER A 55 45.81 -5.14 -41.48
N GLY A 56 45.62 -6.43 -41.23
CA GLY A 56 46.33 -7.21 -40.22
C GLY A 56 45.63 -8.53 -39.90
N ASN A 57 45.52 -9.44 -40.87
CA ASN A 57 45.19 -10.84 -40.62
C ASN A 57 46.25 -11.47 -39.72
N LEU A 58 45.86 -12.21 -38.68
CA LEU A 58 46.64 -13.32 -38.12
C LEU A 58 45.73 -14.29 -37.36
N THR A 59 45.62 -15.49 -37.91
CA THR A 59 45.14 -16.73 -37.28
C THR A 59 46.07 -17.14 -36.15
N GLY A 60 45.55 -17.41 -34.94
CA GLY A 60 46.35 -17.93 -33.83
C GLY A 60 45.54 -18.30 -32.59
N SER A 61 45.49 -19.60 -32.31
CA SER A 61 44.97 -20.24 -31.09
C SER A 61 45.69 -19.76 -29.84
N LEU A 62 44.96 -19.43 -28.75
CA LEU A 62 45.52 -19.27 -27.41
C LEU A 62 44.63 -19.88 -26.33
N ARG A 63 44.97 -21.13 -25.96
CA ARG A 63 44.80 -21.64 -24.58
C ARG A 63 45.94 -21.08 -23.73
N GLY A 64 45.63 -20.51 -22.57
CA GLY A 64 46.59 -20.38 -21.45
C GLY A 64 46.86 -18.96 -20.91
N LEU A 65 46.29 -18.68 -19.72
CA LEU A 65 46.70 -17.70 -18.69
C LEU A 65 46.46 -16.19 -18.95
N PRO A 66 46.47 -15.32 -17.91
CA PRO A 66 45.47 -15.17 -16.85
C PRO A 66 44.87 -13.74 -16.79
N PHE A 67 43.79 -13.59 -16.02
CA PHE A 67 43.20 -12.31 -15.59
C PHE A 67 44.26 -11.25 -15.21
N LYS A 68 44.23 -10.08 -15.86
CA LYS A 68 44.72 -8.81 -15.30
C LYS A 68 43.96 -7.62 -15.91
N LEU A 69 43.32 -6.88 -15.02
CA LEU A 69 42.95 -5.46 -15.09
C LEU A 69 42.76 -4.83 -16.48
N LYS A 70 41.51 -4.69 -16.90
CA LYS A 70 41.10 -3.49 -17.66
C LYS A 70 40.74 -2.39 -16.66
N GLN A 71 41.76 -1.62 -16.29
CA GLN A 71 41.64 -0.26 -15.78
C GLN A 71 40.76 0.55 -16.75
N LEU A 72 39.69 1.16 -16.24
CA LEU A 72 39.63 2.59 -15.93
C LEU A 72 40.08 3.47 -17.09
N LEU A 73 39.23 3.55 -18.12
CA LEU A 73 39.09 4.79 -18.87
C LEU A 73 37.75 5.41 -18.46
N PRO A 74 37.70 6.65 -17.95
CA PRO A 74 36.44 7.34 -17.81
C PRO A 74 35.91 7.51 -19.23
N TRP A 75 34.74 6.92 -19.52
CA TRP A 75 33.99 7.28 -20.70
C TRP A 75 33.86 8.81 -20.69
N PRO A 76 34.10 9.51 -21.82
CA PRO A 76 33.93 10.95 -21.85
C PRO A 76 32.49 11.23 -21.43
N ARG A 77 32.32 11.92 -20.29
CA ARG A 77 31.02 12.46 -19.88
C ARG A 77 30.61 13.42 -20.98
N ARG A 78 29.82 12.94 -21.94
CA ARG A 78 29.14 13.83 -22.88
C ARG A 78 28.30 14.76 -22.02
N ILE A 79 28.71 16.01 -21.95
CA ILE A 79 27.85 17.11 -21.50
C ILE A 79 26.76 17.17 -22.56
N VAL A 80 25.67 16.45 -22.30
CA VAL A 80 24.47 16.58 -23.12
C VAL A 80 23.97 18.00 -22.87
N PRO A 81 23.87 18.87 -23.88
CA PRO A 81 23.28 20.19 -23.69
C PRO A 81 21.88 20.01 -23.05
N PRO A 82 21.45 20.95 -22.19
CA PRO A 82 20.15 20.83 -21.54
C PRO A 82 19.09 20.63 -22.62
N PHE A 83 18.46 19.45 -22.58
CA PHE A 83 17.38 19.14 -23.50
C PHE A 83 16.27 20.19 -23.30
N PRO A 84 15.73 20.79 -24.37
CA PRO A 84 14.61 21.72 -24.28
C PRO A 84 13.46 21.13 -23.46
N TYR A 85 12.87 21.93 -22.58
CA TYR A 85 11.76 21.51 -21.71
C TYR A 85 10.58 20.96 -22.52
N GLU A 86 10.32 21.57 -23.68
CA GLU A 86 9.26 21.21 -24.61
C GLU A 86 9.45 19.79 -25.19
N LEU A 87 10.70 19.35 -25.37
CA LEU A 87 10.99 18.00 -25.83
C LEU A 87 10.75 16.98 -24.71
N TYR A 88 11.02 17.31 -23.45
CA TYR A 88 10.65 16.44 -22.34
C TYR A 88 9.14 16.30 -22.20
N VAL A 89 8.40 17.42 -22.29
CA VAL A 89 6.93 17.44 -22.33
C VAL A 89 6.42 16.51 -23.43
N ALA A 90 6.96 16.64 -24.65
CA ALA A 90 6.55 15.85 -25.80
C ALA A 90 6.87 14.35 -25.62
N ILE A 91 8.07 14.01 -25.15
CA ILE A 91 8.47 12.61 -24.91
C ILE A 91 7.59 11.97 -23.84
N ILE A 92 7.38 12.67 -22.72
CA ILE A 92 6.54 12.18 -21.61
C ILE A 92 5.10 12.05 -22.08
N SER A 93 4.55 13.05 -22.78
CA SER A 93 3.21 12.98 -23.37
C SER A 93 3.05 11.79 -24.30
N LEU A 94 3.99 11.57 -25.23
CA LEU A 94 3.95 10.44 -26.16
C LEU A 94 4.03 9.10 -25.43
N TYR A 95 4.86 9.00 -24.38
CA TYR A 95 4.96 7.79 -23.59
C TYR A 95 3.67 7.53 -22.80
N ILE A 96 3.08 8.57 -22.19
CA ILE A 96 1.79 8.48 -21.51
C ILE A 96 0.70 8.09 -22.51
N ASP A 97 0.64 8.70 -23.69
CA ASP A 97 -0.28 8.31 -24.75
C ASP A 97 -0.09 6.86 -25.20
N ALA A 98 1.16 6.40 -25.34
CA ALA A 98 1.44 5.01 -25.73
C ALA A 98 0.96 4.03 -24.66
N VAL A 99 1.26 4.32 -23.40
CA VAL A 99 0.72 3.64 -22.21
C VAL A 99 -0.79 3.61 -22.36
N ILE A 100 -1.47 4.75 -22.34
CA ILE A 100 -2.94 4.92 -22.42
C ILE A 100 -3.58 4.12 -23.58
N ASN A 101 -3.00 4.19 -24.78
CA ASN A 101 -3.56 3.56 -25.97
C ASN A 101 -3.46 2.03 -25.93
N VAL A 102 -2.46 1.46 -25.23
CA VAL A 102 -2.41 0.01 -24.96
C VAL A 102 -3.60 -0.42 -24.09
N PHE A 103 -4.10 0.44 -23.18
CA PHE A 103 -5.22 0.13 -22.28
C PHE A 103 -6.60 0.15 -22.93
N HIS A 104 -6.76 0.70 -24.14
CA HIS A 104 -8.06 0.70 -24.82
C HIS A 104 -8.55 -0.72 -25.21
N VAL A 105 -7.75 -1.77 -24.97
CA VAL A 105 -8.07 -3.17 -25.26
C VAL A 105 -8.29 -3.99 -23.98
N ARG A 106 -9.57 -4.08 -23.57
CA ARG A 106 -10.23 -5.17 -22.79
C ARG A 106 -9.55 -5.71 -21.51
N GLN A 107 -10.26 -5.47 -20.40
CA GLN A 107 -10.25 -6.19 -19.10
C GLN A 107 -9.22 -5.75 -18.03
N TYR A 108 -9.77 -5.11 -17.00
CA TYR A 108 -9.11 -4.61 -15.79
C TYR A 108 -8.57 -5.68 -14.83
N ARG A 109 -8.71 -6.98 -15.13
CA ARG A 109 -8.29 -8.07 -14.24
C ARG A 109 -6.84 -8.54 -14.48
N LEU A 110 -6.13 -7.95 -15.42
CA LEU A 110 -4.72 -8.26 -15.72
C LEU A 110 -3.83 -7.13 -15.15
N GLY A 111 -3.71 -7.05 -13.82
CA GLY A 111 -2.88 -6.06 -13.14
C GLY A 111 -1.37 -6.21 -13.38
N HIS A 112 -0.92 -7.31 -13.97
CA HIS A 112 0.52 -7.59 -14.12
C HIS A 112 1.22 -6.80 -15.24
N ASP A 113 0.51 -6.37 -16.28
CA ASP A 113 1.12 -5.68 -17.44
C ASP A 113 1.23 -4.15 -17.22
N ILE A 114 0.40 -3.61 -16.32
CA ILE A 114 0.35 -2.19 -15.97
C ILE A 114 1.63 -1.77 -15.26
N SER A 115 2.07 -2.57 -14.28
CA SER A 115 3.23 -2.27 -13.44
C SER A 115 4.51 -2.16 -14.25
N THR A 116 4.67 -2.99 -15.29
CA THR A 116 5.92 -3.03 -16.09
C THR A 116 6.08 -1.78 -16.96
N GLN A 117 5.00 -1.27 -17.56
CA GLN A 117 5.06 -0.06 -18.40
C GLN A 117 5.02 1.23 -17.59
N SER A 118 4.30 1.26 -16.46
CA SER A 118 4.34 2.38 -15.51
C SER A 118 5.69 2.47 -14.81
N HIS A 119 6.40 1.36 -14.61
CA HIS A 119 7.74 1.34 -14.01
C HIS A 119 8.76 2.21 -14.78
N ALA A 120 8.69 2.30 -16.10
CA ALA A 120 9.58 3.21 -16.83
C ALA A 120 9.30 4.69 -16.48
N LEU A 121 8.02 5.09 -16.40
CA LEU A 121 7.62 6.44 -15.96
C LEU A 121 8.05 6.71 -14.52
N VAL A 122 7.89 5.70 -13.63
CA VAL A 122 8.40 5.74 -12.25
C VAL A 122 9.91 6.08 -12.26
N GLN A 123 10.70 5.37 -13.07
CA GLN A 123 12.14 5.60 -13.16
C GLN A 123 12.49 7.00 -13.69
N VAL A 124 11.73 7.53 -14.65
CA VAL A 124 11.89 8.92 -15.14
C VAL A 124 11.57 9.94 -14.04
N MET A 125 10.51 9.69 -13.27
CA MET A 125 10.09 10.57 -12.19
C MET A 125 11.08 10.61 -11.03
N LEU A 126 11.57 9.44 -10.61
CA LEU A 126 12.53 9.32 -9.51
C LEU A 126 13.91 9.89 -9.85
N ALA A 127 14.14 10.18 -11.13
CA ALA A 127 15.40 10.66 -11.65
C ALA A 127 15.72 12.11 -11.22
N SER A 128 14.70 12.97 -11.05
CA SER A 128 14.82 14.29 -10.41
C SER A 128 13.44 14.88 -10.06
N SER A 129 13.36 15.79 -9.09
CA SER A 129 12.10 16.50 -8.75
C SER A 129 11.46 17.23 -9.96
N PRO A 130 12.21 17.97 -10.80
CA PRO A 130 11.64 18.58 -12.01
C PRO A 130 11.03 17.57 -13.00
N PHE A 131 11.60 16.36 -13.10
CA PHE A 131 11.00 15.29 -13.91
C PHE A 131 9.75 14.72 -13.27
N GLY A 132 9.75 14.54 -11.95
CA GLY A 132 8.56 14.19 -11.18
C GLY A 132 7.41 15.16 -11.45
N ASP A 133 7.65 16.45 -11.28
CA ASP A 133 6.64 17.50 -11.49
C ASP A 133 6.12 17.53 -12.94
N LEU A 134 7.01 17.36 -13.92
CA LEU A 134 6.65 17.34 -15.33
C LEU A 134 5.81 16.12 -15.69
N VAL A 135 6.21 14.92 -15.28
CA VAL A 135 5.42 13.70 -15.49
C VAL A 135 4.06 13.83 -14.82
N CYS A 136 4.02 14.37 -13.59
CA CYS A 136 2.80 14.64 -12.85
C CYS A 136 1.87 15.59 -13.62
N HIS A 137 2.42 16.70 -14.12
CA HIS A 137 1.70 17.69 -14.89
C HIS A 137 1.11 17.10 -16.18
N GLU A 138 1.90 16.34 -16.94
CA GLU A 138 1.42 15.70 -18.17
C GLU A 138 0.38 14.61 -17.88
N TRP A 139 0.64 13.72 -16.90
CA TRP A 139 -0.30 12.66 -16.51
C TRP A 139 -1.67 13.22 -16.12
N ASN A 140 -1.69 14.32 -15.36
CA ASN A 140 -2.91 15.01 -14.95
C ASN A 140 -3.73 15.55 -16.13
N LYS A 141 -3.13 15.83 -17.31
CA LYS A 141 -3.88 16.24 -18.52
C LYS A 141 -4.69 15.09 -19.12
N TYR A 142 -4.16 13.87 -19.05
CA TYR A 142 -4.81 12.69 -19.60
C TYR A 142 -5.84 12.08 -18.65
N TRP A 143 -5.71 12.36 -17.36
CA TRP A 143 -6.54 11.78 -16.32
C TRP A 143 -8.07 11.99 -16.53
N PRO A 144 -8.56 13.19 -16.95
CA PRO A 144 -9.97 13.39 -17.30
C PRO A 144 -10.42 12.64 -18.57
N VAL A 145 -9.50 12.28 -19.47
CA VAL A 145 -9.77 11.57 -20.73
C VAL A 145 -9.80 10.05 -20.50
N LEU A 146 -8.95 9.57 -19.60
CA LEU A 146 -8.76 8.17 -19.25
C LEU A 146 -9.92 7.49 -18.54
N ILE A 147 -10.82 8.27 -17.93
CA ILE A 147 -12.03 7.76 -17.30
C ILE A 147 -13.20 8.16 -18.20
N PRO A 148 -13.61 7.31 -19.17
CA PRO A 148 -14.66 7.72 -20.10
C PRO A 148 -15.95 7.98 -19.31
N LYS A 149 -16.70 9.03 -19.66
CA LYS A 149 -17.90 9.48 -18.92
C LYS A 149 -18.89 8.37 -18.56
N ARG A 150 -18.93 7.27 -19.33
CA ARG A 150 -19.77 6.08 -19.08
C ARG A 150 -19.34 5.23 -17.87
N TRP A 151 -18.06 5.28 -17.47
CA TRP A 151 -17.50 4.48 -16.37
C TRP A 151 -17.69 5.15 -15.00
N LEU A 152 -17.92 6.47 -14.99
CA LEU A 152 -18.33 7.23 -13.78
C LEU A 152 -19.75 6.87 -13.29
N LEU A 153 -20.51 6.05 -14.03
CA LEU A 153 -21.89 5.66 -13.69
C LEU A 153 -21.98 4.28 -13.03
N ALA A 154 -20.94 3.45 -13.08
CA ALA A 154 -20.95 2.09 -12.56
C ALA A 154 -19.76 1.91 -11.61
N ARG A 155 -19.91 2.32 -10.34
CA ARG A 155 -18.92 2.18 -9.25
C ARG A 155 -17.47 2.11 -9.76
N PRO A 156 -16.89 3.21 -10.28
CA PRO A 156 -15.55 3.16 -10.82
C PRO A 156 -14.59 2.78 -9.69
N ILE A 157 -14.13 1.53 -9.71
CA ILE A 157 -12.93 1.14 -8.99
C ILE A 157 -11.81 1.82 -9.77
N VAL A 158 -11.26 2.89 -9.21
CA VAL A 158 -10.05 3.49 -9.75
C VAL A 158 -8.91 2.90 -8.96
N TYR A 159 -8.14 2.04 -9.61
CA TYR A 159 -6.95 1.38 -9.11
C TYR A 159 -5.77 2.12 -9.69
N PHE A 160 -4.87 2.54 -8.81
CA PHE A 160 -3.73 3.35 -9.17
C PHE A 160 -2.46 2.59 -8.83
N GLU A 161 -1.78 2.01 -9.81
CA GLU A 161 -0.36 1.69 -9.67
C GLU A 161 0.42 2.95 -10.03
N ILE A 162 0.40 3.96 -9.14
CA ILE A 162 1.16 5.19 -9.36
C ILE A 162 2.51 5.10 -8.66
N PRO A 163 3.63 5.44 -9.33
CA PRO A 163 4.91 5.71 -8.68
C PRO A 163 4.81 6.56 -7.41
N PHE A 164 5.34 6.03 -6.31
CA PHE A 164 5.19 6.48 -4.91
C PHE A 164 5.82 7.83 -4.53
N ALA A 165 6.11 8.71 -5.49
CA ALA A 165 6.80 9.97 -5.25
C ALA A 165 5.95 11.24 -5.48
N LEU A 166 4.67 11.09 -5.87
CA LEU A 166 3.83 12.24 -6.19
C LEU A 166 2.56 12.26 -5.35
N ALA A 167 2.27 13.44 -4.81
CA ALA A 167 1.02 13.69 -4.13
C ALA A 167 -0.10 13.79 -5.16
N ILE A 168 -0.99 12.79 -5.19
CA ILE A 168 -2.05 12.73 -6.19
C ILE A 168 -3.18 13.71 -5.84
N ASP A 169 -3.62 14.49 -6.82
CA ASP A 169 -4.80 15.34 -6.74
C ASP A 169 -5.98 14.69 -7.49
N LEU A 170 -6.94 14.18 -6.71
CA LEU A 170 -8.17 13.58 -7.21
C LEU A 170 -9.36 14.56 -7.21
N SER A 171 -9.15 15.83 -6.85
CA SER A 171 -10.19 16.86 -6.85
C SER A 171 -10.90 17.09 -8.21
N PRO A 172 -10.25 16.90 -9.38
CA PRO A 172 -10.94 17.05 -10.67
C PRO A 172 -12.08 16.04 -10.88
N PHE A 173 -12.09 14.91 -10.17
CA PHE A 173 -13.09 13.85 -10.30
C PHE A 173 -14.29 14.10 -9.39
N THR A 174 -15.01 15.20 -9.62
CA THR A 174 -16.16 15.63 -8.80
C THR A 174 -17.30 14.60 -8.71
N ARG A 175 -17.36 13.64 -9.66
CA ARG A 175 -18.33 12.53 -9.70
C ARG A 175 -17.81 11.24 -9.07
N LEU A 176 -16.54 11.18 -8.66
CA LEU A 176 -15.98 10.01 -7.99
C LEU A 176 -16.68 9.82 -6.63
N ARG A 177 -17.05 8.57 -6.34
CA ARG A 177 -17.74 8.18 -5.09
C ARG A 177 -17.00 7.11 -4.31
N PHE A 178 -16.17 6.32 -4.99
CA PHE A 178 -15.35 5.27 -4.41
C PHE A 178 -13.92 5.41 -4.93
N VAL A 179 -12.93 5.19 -4.07
CA VAL A 179 -11.53 5.10 -4.48
C VAL A 179 -10.84 3.95 -3.74
N SER A 180 -9.99 3.20 -4.44
CA SER A 180 -9.20 2.10 -3.87
C SER A 180 -7.72 2.32 -4.20
N LEU A 181 -6.89 2.42 -3.17
CA LEU A 181 -5.53 2.91 -3.28
C LEU A 181 -4.56 1.84 -2.78
N PRO A 182 -3.70 1.26 -3.64
CA PRO A 182 -2.70 0.30 -3.23
C PRO A 182 -1.45 0.98 -2.63
N PHE A 183 -0.99 0.48 -1.49
CA PHE A 183 0.15 0.97 -0.69
C PHE A 183 1.29 -0.07 -0.62
N ASN A 184 1.26 -1.09 -1.48
CA ASN A 184 2.19 -2.23 -1.47
C ASN A 184 3.67 -1.82 -1.56
N GLU A 185 4.00 -0.66 -2.12
CA GLU A 185 5.38 -0.15 -2.20
C GLU A 185 5.47 1.34 -1.79
N ALA A 186 4.48 1.83 -1.04
CA ALA A 186 4.45 3.21 -0.54
C ALA A 186 5.40 3.43 0.64
N PHE A 187 6.63 2.91 0.55
CA PHE A 187 7.60 3.00 1.63
C PHE A 187 9.03 3.18 1.10
N GLU A 188 9.87 3.78 1.92
CA GLU A 188 11.31 3.84 1.72
C GLU A 188 12.04 3.42 2.99
N TYR A 189 13.20 2.77 2.84
CA TYR A 189 14.15 2.62 3.94
C TYR A 189 15.18 3.74 3.84
N ARG A 190 15.16 4.66 4.80
CA ARG A 190 16.09 5.81 4.84
C ARG A 190 16.52 6.06 6.27
N ASP A 191 17.80 6.38 6.47
CA ASP A 191 18.38 6.70 7.78
C ASP A 191 18.14 5.59 8.82
N ASN A 192 18.26 4.33 8.40
CA ASN A 192 17.96 3.12 9.18
C ASN A 192 16.51 3.01 9.70
N THR A 193 15.58 3.74 9.08
CA THR A 193 14.16 3.74 9.44
C THR A 193 13.31 3.50 8.22
N TRP A 194 12.28 2.67 8.38
CA TRP A 194 11.22 2.57 7.40
C TRP A 194 10.33 3.82 7.47
N ARG A 195 10.11 4.45 6.33
CA ARG A 195 9.23 5.62 6.19
C ARG A 195 8.14 5.30 5.19
N ILE A 196 6.93 5.73 5.51
CA ILE A 196 5.79 5.57 4.62
C ILE A 196 5.60 6.88 3.87
N LEU A 197 5.54 6.77 2.54
CA LEU A 197 5.49 7.93 1.66
C LEU A 197 4.05 8.46 1.55
N PRO A 198 3.84 9.78 1.72
CA PRO A 198 2.52 10.37 1.57
C PRO A 198 2.07 10.29 0.10
N PHE A 199 0.89 9.72 -0.13
CA PHE A 199 0.42 9.37 -1.48
C PHE A 199 -0.67 10.32 -2.04
N ILE A 200 -1.43 11.00 -1.19
CA ILE A 200 -2.62 11.76 -1.60
C ILE A 200 -2.51 13.19 -1.09
N ALA A 201 -2.57 14.16 -2.00
CA ALA A 201 -2.69 15.57 -1.63
C ALA A 201 -4.15 15.98 -1.41
N ILE A 202 -5.05 15.59 -2.32
CA ILE A 202 -6.43 16.08 -2.32
C ILE A 202 -7.39 14.97 -2.81
N LEU A 203 -8.50 14.79 -2.09
CA LEU A 203 -9.60 13.91 -2.48
C LEU A 203 -10.79 14.73 -3.00
N PRO A 204 -11.64 14.17 -3.89
CA PRO A 204 -12.81 14.89 -4.36
C PRO A 204 -13.84 15.05 -3.24
N PRO A 205 -14.50 16.22 -3.12
CA PRO A 205 -15.39 16.54 -1.99
C PRO A 205 -16.65 15.66 -1.93
N GLY A 206 -16.99 14.99 -3.02
CA GLY A 206 -18.14 14.08 -3.08
C GLY A 206 -17.81 12.61 -2.82
N LEU A 207 -16.57 12.28 -2.43
CA LEU A 207 -16.16 10.90 -2.18
C LEU A 207 -16.94 10.31 -0.99
N GLN A 208 -17.48 9.11 -1.19
CA GLN A 208 -18.30 8.41 -0.19
C GLN A 208 -17.57 7.22 0.43
N GLU A 209 -16.66 6.60 -0.31
CA GLU A 209 -15.97 5.38 0.10
C GLU A 209 -14.49 5.47 -0.27
N ILE A 210 -13.62 5.12 0.68
CA ILE A 210 -12.18 5.00 0.46
C ILE A 210 -11.67 3.68 0.99
N GLU A 211 -10.84 3.03 0.17
CA GLU A 211 -10.15 1.80 0.50
C GLU A 211 -8.64 1.99 0.36
N PHE A 212 -7.90 1.62 1.41
CA PHE A 212 -6.45 1.55 1.42
C PHE A 212 -6.07 0.06 1.37
N LEU A 213 -5.42 -0.37 0.29
CA LEU A 213 -5.00 -1.75 0.08
C LEU A 213 -3.52 -1.91 0.37
N TRP A 214 -3.16 -3.02 1.02
CA TRP A 214 -1.77 -3.37 1.34
C TRP A 214 -1.01 -2.25 2.04
N CYS A 215 -1.66 -1.56 2.99
CA CYS A 215 -1.00 -0.49 3.73
C CYS A 215 -0.05 -1.01 4.79
N HIS A 216 1.05 -0.30 4.99
CA HIS A 216 1.98 -0.53 6.09
C HIS A 216 1.80 0.51 7.21
N ASN A 217 0.92 1.51 6.99
CA ASN A 217 0.62 2.58 7.95
C ASN A 217 -0.16 2.08 9.15
N LEU A 218 -0.01 2.83 10.23
CA LEU A 218 -0.95 2.78 11.35
C LEU A 218 -2.33 3.25 10.88
N GLU A 219 -3.38 2.56 11.30
CA GLU A 219 -4.75 2.87 10.92
C GLU A 219 -5.16 4.27 11.36
N THR A 220 -4.63 4.74 12.50
CA THR A 220 -4.85 6.10 13.02
C THR A 220 -4.36 7.19 12.07
N GLU A 221 -3.22 6.99 11.41
CA GLU A 221 -2.66 7.93 10.45
C GLU A 221 -3.53 8.04 9.20
N LEU A 222 -3.97 6.89 8.67
CA LEU A 222 -4.85 6.84 7.50
C LEU A 222 -6.21 7.46 7.81
N ILE A 223 -6.79 7.18 8.98
CA ILE A 223 -8.04 7.81 9.41
C ILE A 223 -7.88 9.32 9.55
N ALA A 224 -6.77 9.78 10.15
CA ALA A 224 -6.47 11.21 10.27
C ALA A 224 -6.32 11.88 8.90
N LEU A 225 -5.66 11.23 7.95
CA LEU A 225 -5.55 11.71 6.56
C LEU A 225 -6.95 11.84 5.92
N VAL A 226 -7.77 10.80 6.00
CA VAL A 226 -9.14 10.84 5.44
C VAL A 226 -9.98 11.94 6.09
N LYS A 227 -9.86 12.13 7.40
CA LYS A 227 -10.56 13.19 8.12
C LYS A 227 -10.21 14.58 7.60
N VAL A 228 -8.94 14.82 7.25
CA VAL A 228 -8.50 16.09 6.67
C VAL A 228 -8.97 16.24 5.22
N LEU A 229 -8.83 15.19 4.42
CA LEU A 229 -9.05 15.27 2.97
C LEU A 229 -10.51 15.10 2.55
N CYS A 230 -11.31 14.33 3.28
CA CYS A 230 -12.69 14.01 2.95
C CYS A 230 -13.54 13.65 4.20
N PRO A 231 -13.88 14.63 5.05
CA PRO A 231 -14.58 14.39 6.33
C PRO A 231 -16.01 13.84 6.18
N THR A 232 -16.61 13.93 4.99
CA THR A 232 -17.96 13.46 4.67
C THR A 232 -18.00 12.01 4.19
N VAL A 233 -16.88 11.29 4.24
CA VAL A 233 -16.83 9.89 3.81
C VAL A 233 -17.78 9.03 4.65
N THR A 234 -18.42 8.07 4.00
CA THR A 234 -19.35 7.11 4.65
C THR A 234 -18.71 5.76 4.92
N THR A 235 -17.62 5.43 4.22
CA THR A 235 -16.96 4.13 4.33
C THR A 235 -15.45 4.30 4.26
N ILE A 236 -14.75 3.79 5.27
CA ILE A 236 -13.30 3.67 5.29
C ILE A 236 -12.97 2.19 5.38
N ARG A 237 -12.11 1.70 4.49
CA ARG A 237 -11.60 0.34 4.54
C ARG A 237 -10.08 0.34 4.49
N ILE A 238 -9.46 -0.20 5.53
CA ILE A 238 -8.01 -0.27 5.68
C ILE A 238 -7.63 -1.74 5.64
N VAL A 239 -6.94 -2.17 4.59
CA VAL A 239 -6.47 -3.54 4.40
C VAL A 239 -4.95 -3.48 4.50
N PRO A 240 -4.34 -3.94 5.60
CA PRO A 240 -2.90 -3.88 5.71
C PRO A 240 -2.26 -4.86 4.74
N CYS A 241 -1.02 -4.57 4.38
CA CYS A 241 -0.16 -5.62 3.85
C CYS A 241 0.16 -6.53 5.04
N GLY A 242 -0.01 -7.83 4.93
CA GLY A 242 0.22 -8.74 6.05
C GLY A 242 0.61 -10.13 5.57
N LEU A 243 0.99 -10.97 6.52
CA LEU A 243 1.32 -12.38 6.33
C LEU A 243 0.36 -13.11 5.37
N PHE A 244 -0.95 -12.89 5.49
CA PHE A 244 -1.94 -13.70 4.79
C PHE A 244 -2.21 -13.26 3.35
N ASN A 245 -1.95 -12.00 3.03
CA ASN A 245 -2.27 -11.43 1.71
C ASN A 245 -1.04 -11.09 0.86
N ASN A 246 0.12 -10.84 1.48
CA ASN A 246 1.37 -10.59 0.79
C ASN A 246 2.58 -11.02 1.65
N PRO A 247 2.78 -12.33 1.87
CA PRO A 247 3.92 -12.86 2.65
C PRO A 247 5.29 -12.56 2.01
N SER A 248 5.28 -12.06 0.76
CA SER A 248 6.47 -11.72 -0.02
C SER A 248 6.82 -10.23 0.03
N CYS A 249 6.09 -9.42 0.80
CA CYS A 249 6.34 -7.98 0.87
C CYS A 249 7.75 -7.68 1.41
N LEU A 250 8.49 -6.80 0.71
CA LEU A 250 9.82 -6.40 1.12
C LEU A 250 9.84 -5.65 2.46
N TRP A 251 8.76 -4.93 2.77
CA TRP A 251 8.57 -4.32 4.08
C TRP A 251 8.72 -5.38 5.17
N TRP A 252 7.92 -6.45 5.13
CA TRP A 252 7.96 -7.51 6.13
C TRP A 252 9.31 -8.23 6.17
N SER A 253 9.97 -8.39 5.03
CA SER A 253 11.27 -9.06 5.01
C SER A 253 12.37 -8.27 5.74
N GLY A 254 12.32 -6.93 5.75
CA GLY A 254 13.33 -6.14 6.46
C GLY A 254 12.96 -5.76 7.90
N HIS A 255 11.90 -6.33 8.45
CA HIS A 255 11.60 -6.27 9.89
C HIS A 255 12.49 -7.27 10.63
N GLN A 256 12.97 -6.86 11.80
CA GLN A 256 14.04 -7.55 12.53
C GLN A 256 13.55 -8.20 13.82
N GLU A 257 12.26 -8.06 14.14
CA GLU A 257 11.66 -8.63 15.33
C GLU A 257 10.25 -9.16 15.05
N THR A 258 9.79 -10.12 15.86
CA THR A 258 8.40 -10.61 15.81
C THR A 258 7.38 -9.55 16.27
N THR A 259 7.84 -8.59 17.08
CA THR A 259 7.09 -7.41 17.56
C THR A 259 6.61 -6.53 16.41
N ASP A 260 7.28 -6.60 15.26
CA ASP A 260 6.95 -5.83 14.07
C ASP A 260 5.59 -6.23 13.45
N HIS A 261 5.07 -7.42 13.79
CA HIS A 261 3.74 -7.86 13.38
C HIS A 261 2.62 -7.40 14.32
N ALA A 262 2.96 -6.79 15.46
CA ALA A 262 1.99 -6.30 16.44
C ALA A 262 1.06 -5.23 15.84
N HIS A 263 1.45 -4.57 14.74
CA HIS A 263 0.64 -3.57 14.07
C HIS A 263 -0.69 -4.13 13.53
N TYR A 264 -0.69 -5.35 12.99
CA TYR A 264 -1.90 -5.98 12.45
C TYR A 264 -2.30 -7.28 13.15
N MET A 265 -1.43 -7.87 13.99
CA MET A 265 -1.78 -8.99 14.88
C MET A 265 -1.88 -8.47 16.32
N ARG A 266 -3.10 -8.28 16.81
CA ARG A 266 -3.37 -7.84 18.19
C ARG A 266 -3.79 -9.03 19.04
N GLY A 267 -3.41 -9.02 20.32
CA GLY A 267 -3.93 -9.99 21.29
C GLY A 267 -5.46 -10.00 21.31
N HIS A 268 -6.04 -11.17 21.57
CA HIS A 268 -7.49 -11.32 21.79
C HIS A 268 -7.89 -11.00 23.24
N GLU A 269 -6.93 -10.70 24.11
CA GLU A 269 -7.19 -10.32 25.49
C GLU A 269 -8.01 -9.03 25.52
N LEU A 270 -9.04 -8.99 26.37
CA LEU A 270 -10.02 -7.89 26.36
C LEU A 270 -9.38 -6.53 26.68
N VAL A 271 -8.34 -6.51 27.51
CA VAL A 271 -7.57 -5.29 27.81
C VAL A 271 -6.87 -4.73 26.58
N ASP A 272 -6.30 -5.60 25.74
CA ASP A 272 -5.61 -5.20 24.49
C ASP A 272 -6.63 -4.71 23.46
N ALA A 273 -7.75 -5.41 23.35
CA ALA A 273 -8.86 -5.03 22.48
C ALA A 273 -9.44 -3.66 22.88
N GLU A 274 -9.63 -3.41 24.18
CA GLU A 274 -10.09 -2.11 24.69
C GLU A 274 -9.07 -0.99 24.42
N ASN A 275 -7.79 -1.23 24.71
CA ASN A 275 -6.72 -0.26 24.45
C ASN A 275 -6.62 0.10 22.95
N TYR A 276 -6.74 -0.89 22.08
CA TYR A 276 -6.81 -0.69 20.64
C TYR A 276 -8.03 0.14 20.25
N ALA A 277 -9.22 -0.22 20.77
CA ALA A 277 -10.45 0.52 20.50
C ALA A 277 -10.37 1.99 20.96
N ARG A 278 -9.81 2.25 22.15
CA ARG A 278 -9.55 3.61 22.65
C ARG A 278 -8.64 4.37 21.70
N THR A 279 -7.53 3.77 21.27
CA THR A 279 -6.57 4.36 20.33
C THR A 279 -7.22 4.75 19.00
N ILE A 280 -7.95 3.83 18.36
CA ILE A 280 -8.66 4.11 17.10
C ILE A 280 -9.74 5.17 17.31
N SER A 281 -10.48 5.11 18.42
CA SER A 281 -11.58 6.03 18.68
C SER A 281 -11.15 7.49 18.77
N LEU A 282 -9.90 7.77 19.15
CA LEU A 282 -9.35 9.14 19.19
C LEU A 282 -9.21 9.75 17.79
N SER A 283 -9.13 8.92 16.74
CA SER A 283 -8.98 9.37 15.35
C SER A 283 -10.31 9.62 14.63
N LEU A 284 -11.41 9.09 15.15
CA LEU A 284 -12.75 9.18 14.54
C LEU A 284 -13.48 10.53 14.65
N PRO A 285 -13.28 11.38 15.68
CA PRO A 285 -14.00 12.65 15.81
C PRO A 285 -13.82 13.53 14.56
N GLY A 286 -14.91 14.05 14.00
CA GLY A 286 -14.92 14.82 12.75
C GLY A 286 -15.42 14.02 11.53
N LEU A 287 -15.42 12.68 11.60
CA LEU A 287 -15.99 11.81 10.57
C LEU A 287 -17.49 11.55 10.82
N SER A 288 -18.28 12.63 10.87
CA SER A 288 -19.71 12.58 11.28
C SER A 288 -20.63 11.79 10.34
N CYS A 289 -20.16 11.47 9.13
CA CYS A 289 -20.90 10.67 8.14
C CYS A 289 -20.42 9.22 8.06
N LEU A 290 -19.41 8.82 8.84
CA LEU A 290 -18.81 7.48 8.72
C LEU A 290 -19.78 6.41 9.21
N GLU A 291 -20.28 5.59 8.29
CA GLU A 291 -21.24 4.52 8.58
C GLU A 291 -20.58 3.14 8.64
N ARG A 292 -19.50 2.93 7.88
CA ARG A 292 -18.80 1.65 7.77
C ARG A 292 -17.31 1.83 7.97
N LEU A 293 -16.72 1.05 8.87
CA LEU A 293 -15.28 1.05 9.13
C LEU A 293 -14.75 -0.38 9.07
N HIS A 294 -13.82 -0.63 8.15
CA HIS A 294 -13.05 -1.88 8.14
C HIS A 294 -11.62 -1.60 8.58
N LEU A 295 -11.18 -2.28 9.62
CA LEU A 295 -9.83 -2.22 10.17
C LEU A 295 -9.19 -3.58 9.91
N GLY A 296 -8.15 -3.67 9.09
CA GLY A 296 -7.58 -4.96 8.74
C GLY A 296 -6.66 -5.56 9.80
N VAL A 297 -7.00 -5.35 11.07
CA VAL A 297 -6.37 -5.97 12.23
C VAL A 297 -6.97 -7.36 12.47
N TYR A 298 -6.15 -8.27 12.95
CA TYR A 298 -6.52 -9.59 13.45
C TYR A 298 -6.46 -9.57 14.97
N PHE A 299 -7.57 -9.89 15.66
CA PHE A 299 -7.56 -10.13 17.10
C PHE A 299 -7.14 -11.58 17.39
N ALA A 300 -5.90 -11.87 17.00
CA ALA A 300 -5.20 -13.10 17.31
C ALA A 300 -3.74 -12.75 17.63
N PRO A 301 -3.17 -13.32 18.70
CA PRO A 301 -1.78 -13.09 19.06
C PRO A 301 -0.87 -13.73 18.00
N PHE A 302 0.37 -13.24 17.86
CA PHE A 302 1.30 -13.80 16.89
C PHE A 302 1.60 -15.29 17.18
N GLU A 303 1.52 -15.69 18.44
CA GLU A 303 1.58 -17.07 18.91
C GLU A 303 0.57 -17.97 18.18
N ALA A 304 -0.61 -17.46 17.79
CA ALA A 304 -1.58 -18.23 17.01
C ALA A 304 -1.04 -18.62 15.62
N VAL A 305 -0.21 -17.77 15.02
CA VAL A 305 0.49 -18.08 13.76
C VAL A 305 1.54 -19.16 13.99
N VAL A 306 2.29 -19.08 15.09
CA VAL A 306 3.32 -20.07 15.43
C VAL A 306 2.68 -21.44 15.69
N THR A 307 1.69 -21.50 16.58
CA THR A 307 0.93 -22.72 16.92
C THR A 307 0.29 -23.34 15.68
N HIS A 308 -0.29 -22.53 14.79
CA HIS A 308 -0.84 -23.06 13.53
C HIS A 308 0.20 -23.81 12.70
N ARG A 309 1.42 -23.27 12.61
CA ARG A 309 2.49 -23.85 11.80
C ARG A 309 3.14 -25.06 12.44
N SER A 310 3.38 -25.02 13.75
CA SER A 310 4.11 -26.08 14.45
C SER A 310 3.20 -27.21 14.92
N ASP A 311 2.02 -26.87 15.45
CA ASP A 311 1.21 -27.79 16.24
C ASP A 311 -0.02 -28.28 15.46
N HIS A 312 -0.48 -27.50 14.48
CA HIS A 312 -1.64 -27.87 13.64
C HIS A 312 -1.23 -28.46 12.28
N VAL A 313 0.05 -28.74 12.06
CA VAL A 313 0.62 -29.23 10.78
C VAL A 313 -0.12 -30.45 10.20
N GLU A 314 -0.62 -31.34 11.06
CA GLU A 314 -1.38 -32.54 10.66
C GLU A 314 -2.71 -32.22 9.96
N HIS A 315 -3.21 -30.99 10.09
CA HIS A 315 -4.43 -30.51 9.45
C HIS A 315 -4.16 -29.84 8.09
N HIS A 316 -2.91 -29.84 7.62
CA HIS A 316 -2.51 -29.22 6.36
C HIS A 316 -2.02 -30.27 5.36
N ALA A 317 -2.52 -30.17 4.13
CA ALA A 317 -2.05 -30.99 3.01
C ALA A 317 -0.80 -30.40 2.32
N VAL A 318 -0.36 -29.22 2.78
CA VAL A 318 0.76 -28.47 2.20
C VAL A 318 1.89 -28.50 3.22
N GLU A 319 3.06 -28.98 2.80
CA GLU A 319 4.29 -28.81 3.57
C GLU A 319 4.67 -27.33 3.59
N ASP A 320 4.72 -26.73 4.78
CA ASP A 320 5.23 -25.37 4.96
C ASP A 320 6.75 -25.40 4.86
N SER A 321 7.30 -24.78 3.81
CA SER A 321 8.75 -24.61 3.71
C SER A 321 9.16 -23.42 4.57
N THR A 322 9.98 -23.69 5.59
CA THR A 322 10.66 -22.64 6.36
C THR A 322 11.81 -22.01 5.58
N GLU A 323 12.07 -22.43 4.33
CA GLU A 323 13.12 -21.87 3.49
C GLU A 323 12.83 -20.41 3.10
N TRP A 324 13.87 -19.59 3.21
CA TRP A 324 13.83 -18.18 2.88
C TRP A 324 13.66 -17.93 1.37
N PHE A 325 13.12 -16.74 1.08
CA PHE A 325 12.58 -16.22 -0.19
C PHE A 325 13.22 -16.73 -1.49
N ASP A 326 12.37 -16.95 -2.52
CA ASP A 326 12.64 -17.30 -3.93
C ASP A 326 13.23 -18.69 -4.26
N GLY A 327 13.38 -19.57 -3.26
CA GLY A 327 13.94 -20.91 -3.47
C GLY A 327 15.46 -20.89 -3.73
N THR A 328 16.11 -19.73 -3.55
CA THR A 328 17.56 -19.66 -3.57
C THR A 328 18.11 -20.42 -2.37
N SER A 329 18.93 -21.43 -2.66
CA SER A 329 19.63 -22.19 -1.64
C SER A 329 20.61 -21.28 -0.88
N ILE A 330 20.21 -20.89 0.34
CA ILE A 330 21.08 -20.16 1.26
C ILE A 330 22.03 -21.16 1.90
N GLN A 331 23.32 -21.03 1.57
CA GLN A 331 24.36 -21.88 2.16
C GLN A 331 24.81 -21.39 3.54
N ASN A 332 24.75 -20.07 3.77
CA ASN A 332 25.08 -19.41 5.03
C ASN A 332 24.64 -17.93 4.99
N ASN A 333 24.66 -17.25 6.14
CA ASN A 333 24.25 -15.85 6.28
C ASN A 333 25.09 -14.89 5.43
N ALA A 334 26.38 -15.16 5.20
CA ALA A 334 27.22 -14.30 4.37
C ALA A 334 26.81 -14.37 2.89
N HIS A 335 26.48 -15.56 2.40
CA HIS A 335 25.95 -15.76 1.04
C HIS A 335 24.59 -15.07 0.87
N PHE A 336 23.70 -15.21 1.85
CA PHE A 336 22.41 -14.52 1.86
C PHE A 336 22.57 -12.99 1.81
N ASN A 337 23.39 -12.42 2.70
CA ASN A 337 23.63 -10.98 2.75
C ASN A 337 24.24 -10.45 1.44
N ALA A 338 25.11 -11.22 0.78
CA ALA A 338 25.69 -10.83 -0.51
C ALA A 338 24.62 -10.77 -1.62
N ILE A 339 23.74 -11.77 -1.71
CA ILE A 339 22.61 -11.78 -2.66
C ILE A 339 21.66 -10.63 -2.36
N TRP A 340 21.30 -10.45 -1.08
CA TRP A 340 20.41 -9.39 -0.64
C TRP A 340 20.93 -8.02 -1.01
N ASN A 341 22.18 -7.71 -0.64
CA ASN A 341 22.79 -6.41 -0.93
C ASN A 341 22.94 -6.15 -2.44
N ALA A 342 23.10 -7.20 -3.25
CA ALA A 342 23.12 -7.06 -4.71
C ALA A 342 21.73 -6.74 -5.29
N LYS A 343 20.66 -7.32 -4.72
CA LYS A 343 19.29 -7.15 -5.19
C LYS A 343 18.61 -5.89 -4.62
N TYR A 344 18.90 -5.55 -3.37
CA TYR A 344 18.28 -4.49 -2.59
C TYR A 344 19.33 -3.67 -1.82
N PRO A 345 20.19 -2.89 -2.52
CA PRO A 345 21.36 -2.24 -1.93
C PRO A 345 21.04 -1.22 -0.82
N ASN A 346 19.80 -0.75 -0.74
CA ASN A 346 19.34 0.24 0.23
C ASN A 346 18.48 -0.35 1.34
N LEU A 347 18.25 -1.67 1.37
CA LEU A 347 17.41 -2.32 2.39
C LEU A 347 18.28 -3.14 3.34
N PRO A 348 17.96 -3.19 4.64
CA PRO A 348 18.66 -4.07 5.56
C PRO A 348 18.36 -5.53 5.19
N PRO A 349 19.34 -6.44 5.29
CA PRO A 349 19.07 -7.86 5.08
C PRO A 349 18.09 -8.37 6.14
N PRO A 350 17.15 -9.27 5.77
CA PRO A 350 16.27 -9.94 6.71
C PRO A 350 17.05 -10.62 7.83
N ASN A 351 16.51 -10.58 9.04
CA ASN A 351 17.07 -11.35 10.14
C ASN A 351 16.78 -12.84 9.92
N THR A 352 17.80 -13.61 9.54
CA THR A 352 17.70 -15.05 9.26
C THR A 352 17.31 -15.90 10.47
N GLU A 353 17.40 -15.36 11.69
CA GLU A 353 17.00 -16.04 12.92
C GLU A 353 15.47 -16.02 13.14
N ILE A 354 14.75 -15.13 12.46
CA ILE A 354 13.29 -15.08 12.53
C ILE A 354 12.72 -16.08 11.54
N PRO A 355 11.79 -16.97 11.94
CA PRO A 355 11.12 -17.84 10.99
C PRO A 355 10.43 -17.01 9.90
N ARG A 356 10.69 -17.34 8.62
CA ARG A 356 9.98 -16.71 7.50
C ARG A 356 8.47 -16.86 7.69
N LEU A 357 7.71 -15.84 7.32
CA LEU A 357 6.26 -15.91 7.14
C LEU A 357 5.88 -17.11 6.24
N ALA A 358 4.94 -17.94 6.70
CA ALA A 358 4.53 -19.17 6.00
C ALA A 358 4.00 -18.91 4.58
N ASP A 359 4.06 -19.93 3.71
CA ASP A 359 3.47 -19.85 2.38
C ASP A 359 1.98 -19.48 2.48
N GLN A 360 1.51 -18.61 1.58
CA GLN A 360 0.09 -18.27 1.45
C GLN A 360 -0.78 -19.53 1.34
N LYS A 361 -0.26 -20.60 0.71
CA LYS A 361 -0.95 -21.87 0.54
C LYS A 361 -1.34 -22.54 1.85
N LEU A 362 -0.54 -22.37 2.92
CA LEU A 362 -0.82 -22.95 4.23
C LEU A 362 -2.14 -22.41 4.80
N TRP A 363 -2.40 -21.13 4.54
CA TRP A 363 -3.54 -20.39 5.06
C TRP A 363 -4.82 -20.58 4.23
N MET A 364 -4.72 -21.18 3.03
CA MET A 364 -5.85 -21.26 2.09
C MET A 364 -7.00 -22.15 2.57
N SER A 365 -6.76 -23.02 3.54
CA SER A 365 -7.76 -23.91 4.13
C SER A 365 -8.07 -23.52 5.58
N SER A 366 -9.35 -23.53 5.94
CA SER A 366 -9.76 -23.41 7.34
C SER A 366 -9.15 -24.51 8.20
N CYS A 367 -8.47 -24.16 9.28
CA CYS A 367 -7.97 -25.12 10.27
C CYS A 367 -8.98 -25.29 11.42
N PRO A 368 -9.53 -26.50 11.64
CA PRO A 368 -10.49 -26.76 12.72
C PRO A 368 -9.95 -26.47 14.11
N ARG A 369 -8.67 -26.76 14.37
CA ARG A 369 -8.02 -26.47 15.66
C ARG A 369 -7.91 -24.98 15.94
N CYS A 370 -7.55 -24.19 14.93
CA CYS A 370 -7.56 -22.74 15.07
C CYS A 370 -8.96 -22.19 15.39
N VAL A 371 -10.00 -22.76 14.78
CA VAL A 371 -11.39 -22.38 15.10
C VAL A 371 -11.71 -22.75 16.54
N GLU A 372 -11.39 -23.97 16.97
CA GLU A 372 -11.62 -24.44 18.34
C GLU A 372 -10.90 -23.55 19.39
N GLU A 373 -9.64 -23.22 19.16
CA GLU A 373 -8.80 -22.50 20.10
C GLU A 373 -9.08 -20.98 20.15
N TRP A 374 -9.28 -20.35 18.99
CA TRP A 374 -9.23 -18.88 18.88
C TRP A 374 -10.58 -18.23 18.60
N SER A 375 -11.53 -18.93 17.97
CA SER A 375 -12.76 -18.29 17.43
C SER A 375 -13.53 -17.48 18.48
N THR A 376 -13.82 -18.09 19.63
CA THR A 376 -14.61 -17.46 20.68
C THR A 376 -13.91 -16.23 21.26
N LYS A 377 -12.59 -16.31 21.47
CA LYS A 377 -11.82 -15.22 22.08
C LYS A 377 -11.67 -14.05 21.10
N THR A 378 -11.33 -14.35 19.85
CA THR A 378 -11.28 -13.36 18.76
C THR A 378 -12.64 -12.69 18.60
N GLU A 379 -13.74 -13.45 18.61
CA GLU A 379 -15.08 -12.90 18.50
C GLU A 379 -15.42 -11.93 19.63
N GLN A 380 -15.06 -12.28 20.88
CA GLN A 380 -15.28 -11.39 22.04
C GLN A 380 -14.49 -10.09 21.92
N ALA A 381 -13.22 -10.15 21.52
CA ALA A 381 -12.37 -8.99 21.30
C ALA A 381 -12.91 -8.08 20.18
N GLU A 382 -13.22 -8.65 19.02
CA GLU A 382 -13.81 -7.94 17.89
C GLU A 382 -15.12 -7.25 18.28
N ARG A 383 -16.01 -7.96 18.99
CA ARG A 383 -17.29 -7.43 19.44
C ARG A 383 -17.13 -6.28 20.43
N LEU A 384 -16.19 -6.40 21.38
CA LEU A 384 -15.85 -5.33 22.31
C LEU A 384 -15.38 -4.08 21.55
N VAL A 385 -14.43 -4.26 20.62
CA VAL A 385 -13.90 -3.16 19.81
C VAL A 385 -15.00 -2.52 18.98
N ALA A 386 -15.80 -3.30 18.25
CA ALA A 386 -16.91 -2.80 17.44
C ALA A 386 -17.89 -1.97 18.28
N SER A 387 -18.23 -2.46 19.48
CA SER A 387 -19.15 -1.76 20.39
C SER A 387 -18.55 -0.46 20.92
N PHE A 388 -17.27 -0.48 21.29
CA PHE A 388 -16.55 0.69 21.78
C PHE A 388 -16.38 1.77 20.69
N LEU A 389 -16.11 1.37 19.45
CA LEU A 389 -16.06 2.30 18.32
C LEU A 389 -17.45 2.89 18.02
N ALA A 390 -18.51 2.09 18.15
CA ALA A 390 -19.89 2.54 17.92
C ALA A 390 -20.37 3.57 18.96
N ILE A 391 -19.94 3.45 20.23
CA ILE A 391 -20.29 4.44 21.26
C ILE A 391 -19.56 5.77 21.03
N LYS A 392 -18.36 5.72 20.45
CA LYS A 392 -17.53 6.89 20.14
C LYS A 392 -17.89 7.56 18.82
N CYS A 393 -18.31 6.81 17.81
CA CYS A 393 -18.71 7.30 16.49
C CYS A 393 -20.20 6.99 16.23
N TRP A 394 -21.04 8.00 16.42
CA TRP A 394 -22.50 7.83 16.38
C TRP A 394 -23.07 7.57 14.97
N SER A 395 -22.35 7.88 13.91
CA SER A 395 -22.80 7.52 12.55
C SER A 395 -22.54 6.06 12.21
N LEU A 396 -21.69 5.37 12.99
CA LEU A 396 -21.23 4.02 12.68
C LEU A 396 -22.36 3.00 12.81
N LYS A 397 -22.52 2.17 11.77
CA LYS A 397 -23.53 1.11 11.62
C LYS A 397 -22.89 -0.25 11.41
N ASN A 398 -21.70 -0.30 10.82
CA ASN A 398 -20.94 -1.53 10.61
C ASN A 398 -19.47 -1.32 10.94
N VAL A 399 -18.91 -2.29 11.65
CA VAL A 399 -17.46 -2.41 11.89
C VAL A 399 -17.04 -3.77 11.40
N SER A 400 -15.89 -3.86 10.75
CA SER A 400 -15.34 -5.15 10.35
C SER A 400 -13.84 -5.23 10.55
N PHE A 401 -13.37 -6.45 10.72
CA PHE A 401 -11.98 -6.77 11.01
C PHE A 401 -11.46 -7.83 10.05
N CYS A 402 -10.14 -8.00 9.96
CA CYS A 402 -9.60 -9.21 9.37
C CYS A 402 -9.77 -10.38 10.36
N SER A 403 -10.16 -11.55 9.86
CA SER A 403 -10.47 -12.68 10.73
C SER A 403 -9.42 -13.79 10.61
N PHE A 404 -8.80 -14.12 11.74
CA PHE A 404 -7.84 -15.23 11.82
C PHE A 404 -8.53 -16.60 11.73
N VAL A 405 -9.85 -16.67 11.85
CA VAL A 405 -10.60 -17.93 11.74
C VAL A 405 -11.41 -18.05 10.46
N ALA A 406 -11.48 -16.98 9.65
CA ALA A 406 -12.15 -16.98 8.36
C ALA A 406 -11.46 -17.86 7.31
N ASP A 407 -12.19 -18.13 6.23
CA ASP A 407 -11.62 -18.77 5.05
C ASP A 407 -10.46 -17.92 4.50
N LYS A 408 -9.37 -18.61 4.16
CA LYS A 408 -8.10 -18.02 3.69
C LYS A 408 -7.47 -16.96 4.59
N ARG A 409 -8.05 -16.71 5.78
CA ARG A 409 -7.72 -15.59 6.68
C ARG A 409 -7.91 -14.21 6.02
N THR A 410 -8.72 -14.13 4.97
CA THR A 410 -8.93 -12.90 4.19
C THR A 410 -10.35 -12.36 4.29
N ASP A 411 -11.33 -13.21 4.58
CA ASP A 411 -12.71 -12.73 4.68
C ASP A 411 -12.88 -11.89 5.96
N PRO A 412 -13.61 -10.77 5.88
CA PRO A 412 -13.81 -9.90 7.02
C PRO A 412 -14.74 -10.54 8.06
N SER A 413 -14.44 -10.34 9.34
CA SER A 413 -15.42 -10.53 10.41
C SER A 413 -16.23 -9.24 10.55
N GLU A 414 -17.50 -9.28 10.16
CA GLU A 414 -18.38 -8.10 10.14
C GLU A 414 -19.33 -8.07 11.34
N TRP A 415 -19.55 -6.86 11.85
CA TRP A 415 -20.39 -6.55 13.00
C TRP A 415 -21.34 -5.41 12.68
N GLU A 416 -22.64 -5.68 12.69
CA GLU A 416 -23.66 -4.64 12.73
C GLU A 416 -23.74 -4.09 14.15
N VAL A 417 -23.63 -2.76 14.28
CA VAL A 417 -23.63 -2.07 15.56
C VAL A 417 -24.82 -1.11 15.64
N CYS A 418 -25.52 -1.10 16.77
CA CYS A 418 -26.57 -0.10 17.01
C CYS A 418 -26.68 0.23 18.50
N ARG A 419 -26.92 1.50 18.83
CA ARG A 419 -27.21 1.94 20.20
C ARG A 419 -28.70 1.74 20.46
N ALA A 420 -29.04 0.75 21.27
CA ALA A 420 -30.41 0.30 21.44
C ALA A 420 -31.17 1.06 22.53
N LYS A 421 -30.47 1.51 23.57
CA LYS A 421 -31.08 2.16 24.74
C LYS A 421 -30.08 3.11 25.40
N ILE A 422 -30.58 4.25 25.87
CA ILE A 422 -29.83 5.21 26.67
C ILE A 422 -30.61 5.40 27.98
N VAL A 423 -29.95 5.15 29.11
CA VAL A 423 -30.53 5.33 30.45
C VAL A 423 -29.76 6.43 31.14
N ARG A 424 -30.44 7.54 31.44
CA ARG A 424 -29.86 8.68 32.15
C ARG A 424 -30.06 8.54 33.67
N PRO A 425 -29.15 9.08 34.48
CA PRO A 425 -29.38 9.13 35.92
C PRO A 425 -30.62 10.01 36.24
N PRO A 426 -31.38 9.71 37.31
CA PRO A 426 -32.61 10.41 37.66
C PRO A 426 -32.44 11.92 37.92
N SER A 427 -31.22 12.35 38.23
CA SER A 427 -30.85 13.73 38.58
C SER A 427 -30.49 14.60 37.38
N ALA A 428 -30.46 14.07 36.17
CA ALA A 428 -30.05 14.82 34.99
C ALA A 428 -31.19 15.66 34.39
N PRO A 429 -30.95 16.96 34.07
CA PRO A 429 -31.91 17.76 33.33
C PRO A 429 -32.19 17.14 31.93
N ILE A 430 -33.44 17.26 31.49
CA ILE A 430 -33.90 16.72 30.19
C ILE A 430 -33.43 17.66 29.08
N GLU A 431 -32.14 17.65 28.77
CA GLU A 431 -31.61 18.31 27.58
C GLU A 431 -31.36 17.29 26.46
N THR A 432 -31.66 17.68 25.22
CA THR A 432 -31.46 16.85 24.03
C THR A 432 -29.99 16.87 23.62
N HIS A 433 -29.14 16.26 24.43
CA HIS A 433 -27.73 16.10 24.13
C HIS A 433 -27.55 15.22 22.88
N THR A 434 -26.81 15.74 21.92
CA THR A 434 -26.54 15.04 20.65
C THR A 434 -25.10 14.52 20.59
N THR A 435 -24.25 14.91 21.55
CA THR A 435 -22.83 14.52 21.57
C THR A 435 -22.39 13.92 22.91
N PRO A 436 -21.42 12.98 22.91
CA PRO A 436 -20.94 12.31 24.12
C PRO A 436 -20.46 13.22 25.26
N SER A 437 -19.86 14.37 24.94
CA SER A 437 -19.32 15.32 25.92
C SER A 437 -20.38 16.01 26.77
N GLU A 438 -21.65 15.83 26.43
CA GLU A 438 -22.77 16.47 27.13
C GLU A 438 -23.56 15.48 28.00
N TYR A 439 -23.16 14.19 28.05
CA TYR A 439 -23.87 13.24 28.90
C TYR A 439 -23.60 13.50 30.39
N PRO A 440 -24.63 13.43 31.23
CA PRO A 440 -24.46 13.36 32.68
C PRO A 440 -23.61 12.13 33.05
N GLU A 441 -22.71 12.31 34.02
CA GLU A 441 -21.97 11.20 34.63
C GLU A 441 -22.92 10.09 35.10
N GLY A 442 -22.57 8.84 34.83
CA GLY A 442 -23.39 7.68 35.13
C GLY A 442 -24.43 7.33 34.06
N THR A 443 -24.51 8.08 32.94
CA THR A 443 -25.33 7.69 31.80
C THR A 443 -24.92 6.31 31.27
N LEU A 444 -25.89 5.42 31.08
CA LEU A 444 -25.68 4.10 30.49
C LEU A 444 -26.13 4.06 29.04
N VAL A 445 -25.34 3.46 28.17
CA VAL A 445 -25.69 3.18 26.78
C VAL A 445 -25.54 1.70 26.49
N TYR A 446 -26.59 1.12 25.93
CA TYR A 446 -26.65 -0.26 25.53
C TYR A 446 -26.30 -0.34 24.05
N VAL A 447 -25.14 -0.89 23.74
CA VAL A 447 -24.69 -1.11 22.38
C VAL A 447 -24.98 -2.56 22.01
N ARG A 448 -25.89 -2.77 21.07
CA ARG A 448 -26.17 -4.09 20.51
C ARG A 448 -25.22 -4.34 19.36
N THR A 449 -24.64 -5.53 19.35
CA THR A 449 -23.80 -6.02 18.26
C THR A 449 -24.28 -7.38 17.80
N LYS A 450 -24.24 -7.59 16.48
CA LYS A 450 -24.58 -8.88 15.87
C LYS A 450 -23.80 -9.08 14.56
N ARG A 451 -23.61 -10.33 14.17
CA ARG A 451 -23.10 -10.65 12.84
C ARG A 451 -24.20 -10.41 11.77
N PRO A 452 -23.83 -10.08 10.52
CA PRO A 452 -24.77 -10.01 9.41
C PRO A 452 -25.53 -11.33 9.25
N GLY A 453 -26.83 -11.24 9.00
CA GLY A 453 -27.69 -12.41 8.80
C GLY A 453 -28.14 -13.13 10.08
N THR A 454 -27.61 -12.78 11.25
CA THR A 454 -28.10 -13.31 12.54
C THR A 454 -29.45 -12.66 12.91
N PRO A 455 -30.45 -13.43 13.37
CA PRO A 455 -31.75 -12.90 13.79
C PRO A 455 -31.63 -11.77 14.81
N CYS A 456 -32.49 -10.75 14.71
CA CYS A 456 -32.45 -9.56 15.59
C CYS A 456 -32.62 -9.87 17.09
N ALA A 457 -33.17 -11.04 17.44
CA ALA A 457 -33.37 -11.48 18.83
C ALA A 457 -32.10 -12.04 19.49
N GLU A 458 -31.04 -12.32 18.72
CA GLU A 458 -29.81 -12.96 19.20
C GLU A 458 -28.65 -11.98 19.43
N GLY A 459 -28.88 -10.67 19.23
CA GLY A 459 -27.86 -9.66 19.48
C GLY A 459 -27.56 -9.54 20.98
N ARG A 460 -26.28 -9.57 21.34
CA ARG A 460 -25.84 -9.32 22.72
C ARG A 460 -25.64 -7.83 22.94
N TYR A 461 -25.80 -7.39 24.19
CA TYR A 461 -25.62 -6.01 24.58
C TYR A 461 -24.33 -5.85 25.37
N LEU A 462 -23.52 -4.86 25.01
CA LEU A 462 -22.50 -4.32 25.89
C LEU A 462 -23.00 -3.00 26.46
N ILE A 463 -22.87 -2.86 27.77
CA ILE A 463 -23.35 -1.69 28.51
C ILE A 463 -22.15 -0.81 28.82
N PHE A 464 -22.22 0.42 28.33
CA PHE A 464 -21.20 1.44 28.56
C PHE A 464 -21.73 2.47 29.55
N ARG A 465 -20.91 2.82 30.54
CA ARG A 465 -21.17 3.91 31.48
C ARG A 465 -20.28 5.09 31.15
N TRP A 466 -20.88 6.27 31.06
CA TRP A 466 -20.13 7.52 30.95
C TRP A 466 -19.57 7.92 32.31
N SER A 467 -18.25 8.06 32.42
CA SER A 467 -17.55 8.47 33.65
C SER A 467 -17.41 9.99 33.79
N GLY A 468 -17.93 10.77 32.84
CA GLY A 468 -17.72 12.21 32.76
C GLY A 468 -16.58 12.59 31.80
N THR A 469 -15.62 11.70 31.59
CA THR A 469 -14.49 11.91 30.67
C THR A 469 -14.40 10.83 29.59
N ASP A 470 -14.83 9.60 29.89
CA ASP A 470 -14.77 8.49 28.95
C ASP A 470 -15.94 7.50 29.13
N TRP A 471 -16.05 6.53 28.21
CA TRP A 471 -16.97 5.41 28.28
C TRP A 471 -16.24 4.18 28.83
N ASP A 472 -16.81 3.57 29.85
CA ASP A 472 -16.32 2.33 30.44
C ASP A 472 -17.31 1.20 30.20
N CYS A 473 -16.84 0.05 29.70
CA CYS A 473 -17.67 -1.14 29.53
C CYS A 473 -17.90 -1.78 30.90
N VAL A 474 -19.14 -1.75 31.41
CA VAL A 474 -19.45 -2.19 32.78
C VAL A 474 -20.09 -3.57 32.86
N SER A 475 -20.69 -4.08 31.78
CA SER A 475 -21.30 -5.42 31.74
C SER A 475 -21.66 -5.88 30.32
N GLU A 476 -21.91 -7.18 30.18
CA GLU A 476 -22.52 -7.83 29.02
C GLU A 476 -23.90 -8.39 29.42
N GLU A 477 -24.93 -8.15 28.60
CA GLU A 477 -26.31 -8.67 28.74
C GLU A 477 -26.73 -9.51 27.53
#